data_AF-A0A4Z1IK95-F1
#
_entry.id   AF-A0A4Z1IK95-F1
#
_cell.length_a   1.000
_cell.length_b   1.000
_cell.length_c   1.000
_cell.angle_alpha   90.00
_cell.angle_beta   90.00
_cell.angle_gamma   90.00
#
_symmetry.space_group_name_H-M   'P 1'
#
loop_
_entity.id
_entity.type
_entity.pdbx_description
1 polymer ?
#
loop_
_entity_poly.entity_id
_entity_poly.type
_entity_poly.pdbx_seq_one_letter_code
_entity_poly.pdbx_strand_id
1 'polypeptide(L)'
;MSTRRCIATTWRLHHVKFHNNAQSQSNLEQNTATGIPYSLVGRVPLGPQNMKQLESGDISLMQSKIRENVNVTALVLHTDTFTDEKILTNDPTHHESKNLTIKEMLAKSDARMQKVEQKNQILSEEIQQLKYDNKTLKEEIRNLKEDNQNLKYDNRNLKEEIQNLKDDKKRRHAGEVVNIRDRLAQLVLSSEENEQRKQQVHDQKDMKANKEVRNSLAHEINLDTTLEQMAIYPDQFDICSITVFGETQNKIRELLTWDKDRECKVYNIFNERGEAWHNQFAKTCIEPFNKWLSAIYALKETESAMLENPSSWFETHIQKQKDGIKEAIREWKETFIMDKSKRGKRTGTCRELIRKDYRDRGLMDHIRATLLHGVVLVKESEKNKKKEESKKNKEGKSKTAKKEER
;
A
#
# COMPACT_ATOMS: atom_id res chain seq x y z
N MET A 1 -12.08 -88.43 -33.32
CA MET A 1 -11.49 -87.54 -34.33
C MET A 1 -10.29 -86.86 -33.67
N SER A 2 -9.06 -87.35 -33.94
CA SER A 2 -8.14 -86.79 -34.95
C SER A 2 -7.83 -85.30 -34.64
N THR A 3 -6.63 -84.88 -34.27
CA THR A 3 -5.31 -85.25 -34.80
C THR A 3 -4.17 -84.88 -33.83
N ARG A 4 -3.15 -85.75 -33.77
CA ARG A 4 -1.77 -85.44 -33.35
C ARG A 4 -1.15 -84.33 -34.21
N ARG A 5 -0.22 -83.55 -33.64
CA ARG A 5 1.10 -83.19 -34.21
C ARG A 5 1.88 -82.36 -33.18
N CYS A 6 2.90 -82.93 -32.54
CA CYS A 6 4.30 -83.03 -32.99
C CYS A 6 5.14 -81.86 -32.44
N ILE A 7 6.02 -82.23 -31.51
CA ILE A 7 7.16 -81.48 -30.99
C ILE A 7 8.01 -80.99 -32.17
N ALA A 8 8.38 -79.71 -32.16
CA ALA A 8 9.38 -79.14 -33.08
C ALA A 8 10.50 -78.51 -32.25
N THR A 9 11.38 -79.34 -31.69
CA THR A 9 12.77 -78.95 -31.47
C THR A 9 13.46 -78.88 -32.83
N THR A 10 13.24 -77.78 -33.55
CA THR A 10 13.98 -77.52 -34.78
C THR A 10 15.29 -76.83 -34.42
N TRP A 11 16.35 -77.63 -34.26
CA TRP A 11 17.70 -77.14 -34.53
C TRP A 11 17.79 -76.80 -36.02
N ARG A 12 17.51 -75.55 -36.39
CA ARG A 12 17.79 -75.04 -37.74
C ARG A 12 19.19 -74.43 -37.76
N LEU A 13 20.22 -75.27 -37.77
CA LEU A 13 21.47 -74.88 -38.43
C LEU A 13 21.41 -75.35 -39.89
N HIS A 14 20.74 -74.60 -40.75
CA HIS A 14 20.83 -74.83 -42.22
C HIS A 14 21.95 -74.02 -42.87
N HIS A 15 22.67 -73.21 -42.10
CA HIS A 15 23.66 -72.28 -42.60
C HIS A 15 24.86 -72.20 -41.66
N VAL A 16 26.07 -72.22 -42.23
CA VAL A 16 27.29 -71.87 -41.50
C VAL A 16 27.71 -70.45 -41.88
N LYS A 17 28.00 -69.64 -40.88
CA LYS A 17 28.50 -68.27 -41.02
C LYS A 17 30.02 -68.29 -41.14
N PHE A 18 30.54 -67.47 -42.05
CA PHE A 18 31.97 -67.31 -42.29
C PHE A 18 32.40 -65.89 -41.98
N HIS A 19 33.55 -65.77 -41.31
CA HIS A 19 34.21 -64.50 -41.05
C HIS A 19 35.64 -64.55 -41.57
N ASN A 20 36.06 -63.51 -42.29
CA ASN A 20 37.44 -63.35 -42.76
C ASN A 20 37.96 -61.96 -42.38
N ASN A 21 39.27 -61.84 -42.18
CA ASN A 21 39.95 -60.58 -41.95
C ASN A 21 40.69 -60.16 -43.24
N ALA A 22 39.96 -59.60 -44.20
CA ALA A 22 40.56 -59.07 -45.42
C ALA A 22 40.82 -57.56 -45.28
N GLN A 23 42.08 -57.13 -45.39
CA GLN A 23 42.43 -55.73 -45.63
C GLN A 23 41.85 -55.30 -46.97
N SER A 24 40.79 -54.49 -46.96
CA SER A 24 40.32 -53.82 -48.16
C SER A 24 41.27 -52.66 -48.44
N GLN A 25 42.15 -52.81 -49.44
CA GLN A 25 42.87 -51.69 -50.02
C GLN A 25 41.89 -50.81 -50.81
N SER A 26 41.49 -49.66 -50.24
CA SER A 26 41.15 -48.45 -51.00
C SER A 26 41.06 -47.23 -50.06
N ASN A 27 41.78 -46.18 -50.41
CA ASN A 27 41.97 -44.90 -49.70
C ASN A 27 40.66 -44.20 -49.28
N LEU A 28 40.61 -43.61 -48.06
CA LEU A 28 40.49 -42.17 -47.77
C LEU A 28 40.24 -41.90 -46.25
N GLU A 29 41.09 -41.04 -45.70
CA GLU A 29 40.93 -40.14 -44.53
C GLU A 29 40.69 -40.63 -43.07
N GLN A 30 41.58 -40.08 -42.24
CA GLN A 30 41.71 -39.94 -40.78
C GLN A 30 40.42 -39.86 -39.94
N ASN A 31 40.28 -40.70 -38.92
CA ASN A 31 40.39 -40.28 -37.50
C ASN A 31 40.14 -41.44 -36.50
N THR A 32 41.15 -41.64 -35.63
CA THR A 32 41.15 -42.20 -34.27
C THR A 32 39.96 -43.06 -33.79
N ALA A 33 39.99 -44.36 -34.12
CA ALA A 33 39.84 -45.50 -33.22
C ALA A 33 40.00 -46.77 -34.07
N THR A 34 41.02 -47.58 -33.82
CA THR A 34 41.38 -48.75 -34.65
C THR A 34 40.26 -49.79 -34.73
N GLY A 35 39.49 -49.77 -35.82
CA GLY A 35 38.51 -50.78 -36.18
C GLY A 35 38.83 -51.39 -37.55
N ILE A 36 39.33 -52.64 -37.57
CA ILE A 36 39.47 -53.46 -38.79
C ILE A 36 38.11 -54.13 -39.06
N PRO A 37 37.57 -54.12 -40.30
CA PRO A 37 36.22 -54.62 -40.55
C PRO A 37 36.16 -56.15 -40.40
N TYR A 38 35.56 -56.62 -39.31
CA TYR A 38 34.99 -57.97 -39.26
C TYR A 38 33.73 -57.94 -40.11
N SER A 39 33.75 -58.57 -41.27
CA SER A 39 32.54 -58.71 -42.08
C SER A 39 32.08 -60.16 -42.04
N LEU A 40 30.77 -60.37 -41.88
CA LEU A 40 30.15 -61.64 -42.22
C LEU A 40 30.27 -61.80 -43.73
N VAL A 41 31.12 -62.71 -44.19
CA VAL A 41 31.43 -62.88 -45.61
C VAL A 41 30.28 -63.60 -46.34
N GLY A 42 29.45 -64.34 -45.60
CA GLY A 42 28.23 -64.96 -46.13
C GLY A 42 27.66 -66.06 -45.24
N ARG A 43 26.51 -66.61 -45.66
CA ARG A 43 25.94 -67.87 -45.15
C ARG A 43 26.01 -68.92 -46.25
N VAL A 44 26.69 -70.04 -46.00
CA VAL A 44 26.67 -71.18 -46.94
C VAL A 44 25.57 -72.16 -46.51
N PRO A 45 24.56 -72.45 -47.36
CA PRO A 45 23.61 -73.53 -47.10
C PRO A 45 24.34 -74.88 -47.13
N LEU A 46 24.21 -75.67 -46.06
CA LEU A 46 24.78 -77.01 -46.01
C LEU A 46 23.73 -78.07 -46.32
N GLY A 47 24.06 -78.99 -47.24
CA GLY A 47 23.27 -80.20 -47.47
C GLY A 47 23.41 -81.21 -46.32
N PRO A 48 22.51 -82.21 -46.21
CA PRO A 48 22.46 -83.15 -45.08
C PRO A 48 23.77 -83.94 -44.83
N GLN A 49 24.55 -84.21 -45.88
CA GLN A 49 25.84 -84.91 -45.76
C GLN A 49 26.95 -84.00 -45.21
N ASN A 50 27.00 -82.74 -45.65
CA ASN A 50 27.97 -81.77 -45.14
C ASN A 50 27.68 -81.42 -43.68
N MET A 51 26.41 -81.44 -43.26
CA MET A 51 26.01 -81.32 -41.85
C MET A 51 26.57 -82.46 -40.98
N LYS A 52 26.47 -83.72 -41.43
CA LYS A 52 27.05 -84.87 -40.71
C LYS A 52 28.59 -84.79 -40.61
N GLN A 53 29.25 -84.28 -41.65
CA GLN A 53 30.72 -84.08 -41.65
C GLN A 53 31.16 -82.94 -40.73
N LEU A 54 30.36 -81.86 -40.66
CA LEU A 54 30.55 -80.77 -39.71
C LEU A 54 30.33 -81.25 -38.25
N GLU A 55 29.35 -82.13 -38.02
CA GLU A 55 29.09 -82.74 -36.72
C GLU A 55 30.17 -83.73 -36.30
N SER A 56 30.82 -84.42 -37.24
CA SER A 56 31.91 -85.37 -36.98
C SER A 56 33.29 -84.72 -36.85
N GLY A 57 33.42 -83.41 -37.08
CA GLY A 57 34.68 -82.66 -36.98
C GLY A 57 35.61 -82.79 -38.20
N ASP A 58 35.13 -83.39 -39.30
CA ASP A 58 35.92 -83.58 -40.53
C ASP A 58 35.73 -82.39 -41.49
N ILE A 59 36.64 -81.42 -41.42
CA ILE A 59 36.53 -80.11 -42.07
C ILE A 59 37.28 -80.04 -43.41
N SER A 60 38.13 -81.04 -43.70
CA SER A 60 39.04 -81.04 -44.86
C SER A 60 38.30 -80.98 -46.20
N LEU A 61 37.19 -81.71 -46.32
CA LEU A 61 36.39 -81.80 -47.54
C LEU A 61 35.51 -80.55 -47.76
N MET A 62 35.18 -79.82 -46.69
CA MET A 62 34.46 -78.55 -46.75
C MET A 62 35.38 -77.39 -47.13
N GLN A 63 36.64 -77.40 -46.64
CA GLN A 63 37.62 -76.38 -46.97
C GLN A 63 37.87 -76.26 -48.47
N SER A 64 37.93 -77.37 -49.24
CA SER A 64 38.21 -77.29 -50.69
C SER A 64 37.08 -76.62 -51.48
N LYS A 65 35.82 -76.95 -51.18
CA LYS A 65 34.63 -76.35 -51.82
C LYS A 65 34.46 -74.86 -51.51
N ILE A 66 34.89 -74.42 -50.32
CA ILE A 66 34.82 -73.02 -49.92
C ILE A 66 35.98 -72.22 -50.52
N ARG A 67 37.15 -72.85 -50.71
CA ARG A 67 38.38 -72.23 -51.26
C ARG A 67 38.24 -71.78 -52.72
N GLU A 68 37.34 -72.38 -53.48
CA GLU A 68 37.06 -71.96 -54.88
C GLU A 68 36.52 -70.53 -54.96
N ASN A 69 35.89 -70.02 -53.89
CA ASN A 69 35.20 -68.73 -53.91
C ASN A 69 35.84 -67.66 -53.00
N VAL A 70 36.82 -68.01 -52.15
CA VAL A 70 37.48 -67.07 -51.22
C VAL A 70 38.94 -67.51 -50.98
N ASN A 71 39.89 -66.57 -50.94
CA ASN A 71 41.29 -66.84 -50.58
C ASN A 71 41.41 -67.00 -49.06
N VAL A 72 41.58 -68.23 -48.55
CA VAL A 72 41.53 -68.52 -47.10
C VAL A 72 42.68 -69.39 -46.63
N THR A 73 43.40 -68.92 -45.60
CA THR A 73 44.22 -69.71 -44.67
C THR A 73 43.36 -70.73 -43.91
N ALA A 74 43.98 -71.77 -43.33
CA ALA A 74 43.30 -72.92 -42.70
C ALA A 74 42.12 -72.53 -41.78
N LEU A 75 40.91 -72.92 -42.15
CA LEU A 75 39.68 -72.68 -41.40
C LEU A 75 39.50 -73.71 -40.28
N VAL A 76 39.08 -73.26 -39.10
CA VAL A 76 38.78 -74.12 -37.94
C VAL A 76 37.31 -73.96 -37.56
N LEU A 77 36.68 -75.05 -37.11
CA LEU A 77 35.36 -75.05 -36.51
C LEU A 77 35.45 -74.58 -35.06
N HIS A 78 34.80 -73.47 -34.75
CA HIS A 78 34.81 -72.83 -33.44
C HIS A 78 33.37 -72.66 -32.93
N THR A 79 33.18 -72.73 -31.61
CA THR A 79 31.88 -72.46 -30.99
C THR A 79 31.93 -71.05 -30.40
N ASP A 80 31.09 -70.15 -30.93
CA ASP A 80 30.98 -68.77 -30.49
C ASP A 80 30.51 -68.68 -29.03
N THR A 81 31.33 -68.13 -28.12
CA THR A 81 30.97 -68.03 -26.69
C THR A 81 29.93 -66.94 -26.36
N PHE A 82 29.51 -66.14 -27.34
CA PHE A 82 28.47 -65.13 -27.19
C PHE A 82 27.09 -65.64 -27.65
N THR A 83 27.04 -66.41 -28.75
CA THR A 83 25.78 -66.92 -29.31
C THR A 83 25.57 -68.43 -29.14
N ASP A 84 26.58 -69.16 -28.68
CA ASP A 84 26.65 -70.63 -28.65
C ASP A 84 26.51 -71.31 -30.04
N GLU A 85 26.63 -70.53 -31.13
CA GLU A 85 26.58 -71.06 -32.50
C GLU A 85 27.94 -71.63 -32.95
N LYS A 86 27.92 -72.72 -33.74
CA LYS A 86 29.13 -73.23 -34.41
C LYS A 86 29.43 -72.40 -35.66
N ILE A 87 30.65 -71.88 -35.77
CA ILE A 87 31.13 -71.03 -36.87
C ILE A 87 32.43 -71.57 -37.47
N LEU A 88 32.69 -71.26 -38.74
CA LEU A 88 33.97 -71.53 -39.39
C LEU A 88 34.76 -70.21 -39.51
N THR A 89 35.93 -70.15 -38.88
CA THR A 89 36.78 -68.95 -38.84
C THR A 89 38.25 -69.35 -38.98
N ASN A 90 39.07 -68.47 -39.57
CA ASN A 90 40.52 -68.62 -39.63
C ASN A 90 41.23 -67.99 -38.41
N ASP A 91 40.50 -67.27 -37.56
CA ASP A 91 41.03 -66.62 -36.35
C ASP A 91 39.99 -66.67 -35.20
N PRO A 92 39.91 -67.81 -34.48
CA PRO A 92 39.03 -67.96 -33.32
C PRO A 92 39.35 -66.98 -32.18
N THR A 93 40.64 -66.65 -31.97
CA THR A 93 41.09 -65.77 -30.89
C THR A 93 40.58 -64.35 -31.08
N HIS A 94 40.65 -63.82 -32.30
CA HIS A 94 40.12 -62.49 -32.62
C HIS A 94 38.58 -62.46 -32.56
N HIS A 95 37.91 -63.56 -32.94
CA HIS A 95 36.46 -63.69 -32.77
C HIS A 95 36.07 -63.56 -31.29
N GLU A 96 36.75 -64.32 -30.42
CA GLU A 96 36.50 -64.27 -28.97
C GLU A 96 36.87 -62.93 -28.33
N SER A 97 37.93 -62.27 -28.81
CA SER A 97 38.26 -60.90 -28.39
C SER A 97 37.16 -59.88 -28.73
N LYS A 98 36.51 -60.01 -29.90
CA LYS A 98 35.36 -59.18 -30.27
C LYS A 98 34.14 -59.48 -29.41
N ASN A 99 33.88 -60.75 -29.12
CA ASN A 99 32.82 -61.15 -28.20
C ASN A 99 33.00 -60.54 -26.80
N LEU A 100 34.23 -60.59 -26.27
CA LEU A 100 34.56 -59.94 -25.00
C LEU A 100 34.31 -58.43 -25.06
N THR A 101 34.72 -57.77 -26.15
CA THR A 101 34.50 -56.34 -26.37
C THR A 101 32.99 -56.00 -26.41
N ILE A 102 32.18 -56.82 -27.09
CA ILE A 102 30.72 -56.67 -27.16
C ILE A 102 30.08 -56.87 -25.79
N LYS A 103 30.49 -57.90 -25.04
CA LYS A 103 30.02 -58.15 -23.65
C LYS A 103 30.32 -56.95 -22.75
N GLU A 104 31.51 -56.36 -22.85
CA GLU A 104 31.85 -55.14 -22.11
C GLU A 104 31.01 -53.92 -22.51
N MET A 105 30.75 -53.74 -23.81
CA MET A 105 29.89 -52.66 -24.30
C MET A 105 28.44 -52.82 -23.82
N LEU A 106 27.90 -54.05 -23.84
CA LEU A 106 26.58 -54.36 -23.30
C LEU A 106 26.50 -54.06 -21.81
N ALA A 107 27.48 -54.54 -21.01
CA ALA A 107 27.54 -54.23 -19.59
C ALA A 107 27.60 -52.72 -19.30
N LYS A 108 28.38 -51.96 -20.09
CA LYS A 108 28.42 -50.49 -20.00
C LYS A 108 27.08 -49.85 -20.38
N SER A 109 26.39 -50.39 -21.39
CA SER A 109 25.07 -49.92 -21.81
C SER A 109 24.01 -50.17 -20.74
N ASP A 110 23.98 -51.36 -20.15
CA ASP A 110 23.06 -51.72 -19.07
C ASP A 110 23.28 -50.84 -17.84
N ALA A 111 24.54 -50.61 -17.45
CA ALA A 111 24.86 -49.70 -16.36
C ALA A 111 24.39 -48.25 -16.64
N ARG A 112 24.52 -47.77 -17.89
CA ARG A 112 23.98 -46.46 -18.28
C ARG A 112 22.46 -46.45 -18.25
N MET A 113 21.80 -47.52 -18.68
CA MET A 113 20.34 -47.66 -18.66
C MET A 113 19.81 -47.59 -17.22
N GLN A 114 20.39 -48.37 -16.31
CA GLN A 114 20.03 -48.35 -14.88
C GLN A 114 20.20 -46.94 -14.29
N LYS A 115 21.28 -46.23 -14.63
CA LYS A 115 21.48 -44.85 -14.19
C LYS A 115 20.42 -43.88 -14.73
N VAL A 116 19.96 -44.09 -15.97
CA VAL A 116 18.86 -43.29 -16.57
C VAL A 116 17.54 -43.60 -15.87
N GLU A 117 17.24 -44.87 -15.59
CA GLU A 117 16.04 -45.27 -14.86
C GLU A 117 16.00 -44.66 -13.45
N GLN A 118 17.11 -44.70 -12.72
CA GLN A 118 17.23 -44.05 -11.41
C GLN A 118 16.98 -42.54 -11.49
N LYS A 119 17.58 -41.85 -12.47
CA LYS A 119 17.34 -40.41 -12.67
C LYS A 119 15.88 -40.12 -13.02
N ASN A 120 15.25 -40.96 -13.84
CA ASN A 120 13.84 -40.81 -14.20
C ASN A 120 12.91 -41.00 -13.00
N GLN A 121 13.24 -41.92 -12.08
CA GLN A 121 12.51 -42.10 -10.82
C GLN A 121 12.63 -40.84 -9.94
N ILE A 122 13.84 -40.32 -9.74
CA ILE A 122 14.07 -39.09 -8.97
C ILE A 122 13.30 -37.91 -9.59
N LEU A 123 13.40 -37.71 -10.90
CA LEU A 123 12.66 -36.66 -11.60
C LEU A 123 11.14 -36.81 -11.44
N SER A 124 10.64 -38.04 -11.45
CA SER A 124 9.21 -38.31 -11.22
C SER A 124 8.78 -37.91 -9.81
N GLU A 125 9.60 -38.20 -8.79
CA GLU A 125 9.35 -37.79 -7.41
C GLU A 125 9.38 -36.26 -7.26
N GLU A 126 10.39 -35.59 -7.83
CA GLU A 126 10.49 -34.12 -7.85
C GLU A 126 9.26 -33.48 -8.52
N ILE A 127 8.79 -34.04 -9.64
CA ILE A 127 7.58 -33.56 -10.32
C ILE A 127 6.33 -33.72 -9.43
N GLN A 128 6.22 -34.82 -8.68
CA GLN A 128 5.09 -35.00 -7.76
C GLN A 128 5.16 -34.01 -6.58
N GLN A 129 6.34 -33.76 -6.04
CA GLN A 129 6.53 -32.74 -5.00
C GLN A 129 6.15 -31.34 -5.51
N LEU A 130 6.63 -30.96 -6.70
CA LEU A 130 6.27 -29.69 -7.34
C LEU A 130 4.77 -29.56 -7.60
N LYS A 131 4.07 -30.67 -7.92
CA LYS A 131 2.60 -30.66 -8.05
C LYS A 131 1.91 -30.43 -6.72
N TYR A 132 2.42 -31.00 -5.64
CA TYR A 132 1.90 -30.77 -4.29
C TYR A 132 2.09 -29.31 -3.87
N ASP A 133 3.31 -28.78 -4.00
CA ASP A 133 3.63 -27.40 -3.64
C ASP A 133 2.77 -26.40 -4.46
N ASN A 134 2.57 -26.66 -5.75
CA ASN A 134 1.68 -25.85 -6.59
C ASN A 134 0.20 -25.87 -6.14
N LYS A 135 -0.28 -26.98 -5.56
CA LYS A 135 -1.65 -27.03 -5.00
C LYS A 135 -1.72 -26.20 -3.72
N THR A 136 -0.74 -26.31 -2.84
CA THR A 136 -0.65 -25.52 -1.60
C THR A 136 -0.59 -24.03 -1.92
N LEU A 137 0.27 -23.61 -2.85
CA LEU A 137 0.38 -22.20 -3.28
C LEU A 137 -0.93 -21.68 -3.87
N LYS A 138 -1.69 -22.50 -4.60
CA LYS A 138 -3.02 -22.09 -5.11
C LYS A 138 -4.01 -21.82 -4.00
N GLU A 139 -3.99 -22.62 -2.94
CA GLU A 139 -4.86 -22.42 -1.78
C GLU A 139 -4.44 -21.19 -0.97
N GLU A 140 -3.13 -21.00 -0.76
CA GLU A 140 -2.61 -19.78 -0.13
C GLU A 140 -3.00 -18.52 -0.91
N ILE A 141 -2.88 -18.54 -2.25
CA ILE A 141 -3.32 -17.44 -3.11
C ILE A 141 -4.82 -17.20 -2.99
N ARG A 142 -5.64 -18.26 -2.84
CA ARG A 142 -7.08 -18.13 -2.65
C ARG A 142 -7.40 -17.46 -1.31
N ASN A 143 -6.76 -17.89 -0.23
CA ASN A 143 -6.93 -17.32 1.10
C ASN A 143 -6.49 -15.85 1.11
N LEU A 144 -5.33 -15.52 0.53
CA LEU A 144 -4.87 -14.14 0.40
C LEU A 144 -5.83 -13.26 -0.41
N LYS A 145 -6.51 -13.82 -1.42
CA LYS A 145 -7.55 -13.08 -2.16
C LYS A 145 -8.75 -12.78 -1.28
N GLU A 146 -9.18 -13.72 -0.45
CA GLU A 146 -10.29 -13.54 0.49
C GLU A 146 -9.95 -12.48 1.55
N ASP A 147 -8.77 -12.59 2.18
CA ASP A 147 -8.28 -11.60 3.13
C ASP A 147 -8.22 -10.20 2.53
N ASN A 148 -7.75 -10.07 1.29
CA ASN A 148 -7.71 -8.79 0.59
C ASN A 148 -9.12 -8.22 0.29
N GLN A 149 -10.12 -9.07 0.06
CA GLN A 149 -11.51 -8.60 -0.07
C GLN A 149 -12.08 -8.12 1.26
N ASN A 150 -11.81 -8.84 2.36
CA ASN A 150 -12.20 -8.43 3.71
C ASN A 150 -11.55 -7.09 4.09
N LEU A 151 -10.24 -6.94 3.87
CA LEU A 151 -9.54 -5.67 4.09
C LEU A 151 -10.09 -4.52 3.25
N LYS A 152 -10.57 -4.77 2.03
CA LYS A 152 -11.24 -3.73 1.22
C LYS A 152 -12.58 -3.32 1.80
N TYR A 153 -13.35 -4.26 2.33
CA TYR A 153 -14.62 -3.99 3.00
C TYR A 153 -14.39 -3.17 4.27
N ASP A 154 -13.47 -3.61 5.13
CA ASP A 154 -13.12 -2.89 6.37
C ASP A 154 -12.62 -1.47 6.08
N ASN A 155 -11.78 -1.29 5.05
CA ASN A 155 -11.34 0.04 4.63
C ASN A 155 -12.48 0.95 4.13
N ARG A 156 -13.55 0.40 3.55
CA ARG A 156 -14.73 1.20 3.16
C ARG A 156 -15.51 1.63 4.40
N ASN A 157 -15.77 0.70 5.32
CA ASN A 157 -16.48 1.00 6.57
C ASN A 157 -15.72 2.05 7.40
N LEU A 158 -14.40 1.89 7.54
CA LEU A 158 -13.57 2.88 8.24
C LEU A 158 -13.63 4.27 7.59
N LYS A 159 -13.71 4.36 6.25
CA LYS A 159 -13.89 5.65 5.56
C LYS A 159 -15.23 6.28 5.88
N GLU A 160 -16.30 5.49 5.92
CA GLU A 160 -17.65 5.97 6.29
C GLU A 160 -17.70 6.42 7.75
N GLU A 161 -17.10 5.66 8.67
CA GLU A 161 -16.99 6.02 10.09
C GLU A 161 -16.19 7.31 10.27
N ILE A 162 -15.05 7.47 9.59
CA ILE A 162 -14.26 8.71 9.62
C ILE A 162 -15.09 9.90 9.11
N GLN A 163 -15.87 9.71 8.04
CA GLN A 163 -16.71 10.77 7.51
C GLN A 163 -17.81 11.16 8.50
N ASN A 164 -18.49 10.18 9.09
CA ASN A 164 -19.50 10.41 10.13
C ASN A 164 -18.92 11.14 11.35
N LEU A 165 -17.71 10.79 11.78
CA LEU A 165 -17.00 11.47 12.87
C LEU A 165 -16.64 12.91 12.52
N LYS A 166 -16.21 13.17 11.28
CA LYS A 166 -15.95 14.54 10.80
C LYS A 166 -17.22 15.38 10.80
N ASP A 167 -18.33 14.83 10.32
CA ASP A 167 -19.61 15.53 10.27
C ASP A 167 -20.17 15.78 11.67
N ASP A 168 -20.02 14.82 12.58
CA ASP A 168 -20.34 15.01 14.00
C ASP A 168 -19.49 16.12 14.65
N LYS A 169 -18.18 16.15 14.38
CA LYS A 169 -17.28 17.20 14.86
C LYS A 169 -17.71 18.58 14.34
N LYS A 170 -18.01 18.70 13.04
CA LYS A 170 -18.52 19.94 12.42
C LYS A 170 -19.80 20.41 13.09
N ARG A 171 -20.75 19.48 13.29
CA ARG A 171 -22.04 19.72 13.94
C ARG A 171 -21.85 20.29 15.35
N ARG A 172 -21.04 19.62 16.18
CA ARG A 172 -20.73 20.08 17.55
C ARG A 172 -20.08 21.45 17.56
N HIS A 173 -19.12 21.69 16.67
CA HIS A 173 -18.42 22.97 16.57
C HIS A 173 -19.36 24.12 16.17
N ALA A 174 -20.30 23.88 15.26
CA ALA A 174 -21.32 24.85 14.88
C ALA A 174 -22.22 25.26 16.06
N GLY A 175 -22.63 24.31 16.90
CA GLY A 175 -23.34 24.62 18.15
C GLY A 175 -22.51 25.42 19.15
N GLU A 176 -21.19 25.18 19.21
CA GLU A 176 -20.29 25.91 20.12
C GLU A 176 -20.08 27.36 19.71
N VAL A 177 -20.09 27.67 18.41
CA VAL A 177 -19.97 29.05 17.92
C VAL A 177 -21.12 29.94 18.38
N VAL A 178 -22.35 29.43 18.42
CA VAL A 178 -23.49 30.16 19.00
C VAL A 178 -23.20 30.56 20.45
N ASN A 179 -22.62 29.64 21.21
CA ASN A 179 -22.25 29.84 22.61
C ASN A 179 -21.14 30.90 22.78
N ILE A 180 -20.14 30.88 21.90
CA ILE A 180 -19.06 31.88 21.88
C ILE A 180 -19.66 33.26 21.59
N ARG A 181 -20.54 33.37 20.58
CA ARG A 181 -21.24 34.62 20.24
C ARG A 181 -22.06 35.14 21.42
N ASP A 182 -22.79 34.28 22.12
CA ASP A 182 -23.56 34.67 23.31
C ASP A 182 -22.65 35.21 24.43
N ARG A 183 -21.50 34.56 24.68
CA ARG A 183 -20.51 35.03 25.66
C ARG A 183 -19.89 36.37 25.27
N LEU A 184 -19.61 36.58 23.99
CA LEU A 184 -19.09 37.85 23.47
C LEU A 184 -20.14 38.96 23.54
N ALA A 185 -21.40 38.65 23.27
CA ALA A 185 -22.50 39.61 23.40
C ALA A 185 -22.67 40.08 24.85
N GLN A 186 -22.61 39.17 25.82
CA GLN A 186 -22.62 39.52 27.25
C GLN A 186 -21.42 40.38 27.67
N LEU A 187 -20.32 40.31 26.92
CA LEU A 187 -19.11 41.09 27.20
C LEU A 187 -19.19 42.51 26.64
N VAL A 188 -19.73 42.67 25.42
CA VAL A 188 -19.57 43.90 24.64
C VAL A 188 -20.86 44.72 24.51
N LEU A 189 -22.03 44.09 24.68
CA LEU A 189 -23.32 44.75 24.54
C LEU A 189 -23.92 45.08 25.91
N SER A 190 -24.72 46.14 25.96
CA SER A 190 -25.60 46.36 27.11
C SER A 190 -26.67 45.27 27.18
N SER A 191 -27.26 45.08 28.36
CA SER A 191 -28.36 44.11 28.53
C SER A 191 -29.52 44.38 27.56
N GLU A 192 -29.85 45.65 27.30
CA GLU A 192 -30.93 46.00 26.38
C GLU A 192 -30.58 45.66 24.92
N GLU A 193 -29.37 46.00 24.49
CA GLU A 193 -28.91 45.70 23.12
C GLU A 193 -28.85 44.20 22.86
N ASN A 194 -28.39 43.42 23.84
CA ASN A 194 -28.33 41.98 23.70
C ASN A 194 -29.73 41.34 23.62
N GLU A 195 -30.70 41.85 24.38
CA GLU A 195 -32.09 41.39 24.27
C GLU A 195 -32.72 41.76 22.93
N GLN A 196 -32.47 42.97 22.40
CA GLN A 196 -32.92 43.36 21.06
C GLN A 196 -32.27 42.51 19.97
N ARG A 197 -30.97 42.20 20.09
CA ARG A 197 -30.25 41.28 19.21
C ARG A 197 -30.91 39.90 19.21
N LYS A 198 -31.18 39.30 20.37
CA LYS A 198 -31.78 37.95 20.45
C LYS A 198 -33.19 37.87 19.85
N GLN A 199 -33.94 38.99 19.83
CA GLN A 199 -35.26 39.05 19.21
C GLN A 199 -35.21 39.09 17.69
N GLN A 200 -34.11 39.59 17.11
CA GLN A 200 -33.98 39.84 15.66
C GLN A 200 -33.03 38.86 14.97
N VAL A 201 -31.96 38.45 15.65
CA VAL A 201 -30.99 37.50 15.14
C VAL A 201 -31.42 36.11 15.56
N HIS A 202 -31.88 35.33 14.59
CA HIS A 202 -32.10 33.90 14.77
C HIS A 202 -30.87 33.15 14.28
N ASP A 203 -30.27 32.35 15.17
CA ASP A 203 -29.29 31.35 14.74
C ASP A 203 -29.94 30.42 13.72
N GLN A 204 -29.18 29.99 12.73
CA GLN A 204 -29.67 29.02 11.75
C GLN A 204 -30.21 27.79 12.48
N LYS A 205 -31.37 27.28 12.04
CA LYS A 205 -32.14 26.23 12.72
C LYS A 205 -31.26 25.03 13.12
N ASP A 206 -30.35 24.64 12.23
CA ASP A 206 -29.43 23.52 12.45
C ASP A 206 -28.40 23.81 13.54
N MET A 207 -27.86 25.03 13.62
CA MET A 207 -26.88 25.42 14.65
C MET A 207 -27.52 25.52 16.03
N LYS A 208 -28.77 25.97 16.09
CA LYS A 208 -29.56 25.97 17.33
C LYS A 208 -29.82 24.54 17.82
N ALA A 209 -30.24 23.64 16.94
CA ALA A 209 -30.40 22.22 17.29
C ALA A 209 -29.06 21.60 17.76
N ASN A 210 -27.96 21.93 17.09
CA ASN A 210 -26.64 21.44 17.47
C ASN A 210 -26.18 21.94 18.83
N LYS A 211 -26.55 23.17 19.22
CA LYS A 211 -26.26 23.74 20.55
C LYS A 211 -26.87 22.90 21.68
N GLU A 212 -28.03 22.28 21.46
CA GLU A 212 -28.77 21.49 22.44
C GLU A 212 -28.20 20.07 22.61
N VAL A 213 -27.58 19.49 21.57
CA VAL A 213 -27.05 18.11 21.55
C VAL A 213 -25.56 18.04 21.92
N ARG A 214 -24.97 19.12 22.45
CA ARG A 214 -23.54 19.16 22.76
C ARG A 214 -23.14 18.24 23.91
N ASN A 215 -22.02 17.56 23.72
CA ASN A 215 -21.33 16.80 24.76
C ASN A 215 -20.03 17.52 25.19
N SER A 216 -19.28 16.91 26.10
CA SER A 216 -18.01 17.47 26.63
C SER A 216 -16.98 17.83 25.55
N LEU A 217 -17.00 17.16 24.41
CA LEU A 217 -16.08 17.35 23.29
C LEU A 217 -16.42 18.57 22.43
N ALA A 218 -17.57 19.23 22.63
CA ALA A 218 -17.91 20.46 21.90
C ALA A 218 -16.95 21.62 22.23
N HIS A 219 -16.28 21.56 23.38
CA HIS A 219 -15.28 22.54 23.83
C HIS A 219 -13.89 22.38 23.17
N GLU A 220 -13.70 21.32 22.38
CA GLU A 220 -12.48 21.08 21.60
C GLU A 220 -12.58 21.83 20.27
N ILE A 221 -12.33 23.13 20.33
CA ILE A 221 -12.27 23.96 19.12
C ILE A 221 -11.07 23.53 18.27
N ASN A 222 -11.33 23.38 16.96
CA ASN A 222 -10.32 23.01 15.99
C ASN A 222 -10.26 24.03 14.86
N LEU A 223 -9.05 24.50 14.56
CA LEU A 223 -8.83 25.56 13.56
C LEU A 223 -9.36 25.16 12.18
N ASP A 224 -8.97 24.00 11.65
CA ASP A 224 -9.41 23.53 10.32
C ASP A 224 -10.94 23.41 10.25
N THR A 225 -11.55 22.80 11.27
CA THR A 225 -13.01 22.66 11.33
C THR A 225 -13.69 24.04 11.34
N THR A 226 -13.12 25.02 12.06
CA THR A 226 -13.62 26.40 12.08
C THR A 226 -13.53 27.03 10.69
N LEU A 227 -12.36 26.92 10.05
CA LEU A 227 -12.10 27.48 8.73
C LEU A 227 -12.99 26.84 7.65
N GLU A 228 -13.28 25.54 7.74
CA GLU A 228 -14.23 24.87 6.86
C GLU A 228 -15.66 25.35 7.09
N GLN A 229 -16.09 25.51 8.34
CA GLN A 229 -17.43 26.00 8.67
C GLN A 229 -17.63 27.47 8.30
N MET A 230 -16.59 28.31 8.34
CA MET A 230 -16.63 29.69 7.85
C MET A 230 -16.99 29.79 6.37
N ALA A 231 -16.57 28.81 5.55
CA ALA A 231 -16.95 28.79 4.14
C ALA A 231 -18.45 28.56 3.92
N ILE A 232 -19.13 27.97 4.91
CA ILE A 232 -20.57 27.69 4.88
C ILE A 232 -21.35 28.80 5.58
N TYR A 233 -20.81 29.34 6.69
CA TYR A 233 -21.48 30.30 7.57
C TYR A 233 -20.57 31.51 7.90
N PRO A 234 -20.18 32.33 6.90
CA PRO A 234 -19.17 33.38 7.08
C PRO A 234 -19.56 34.40 8.17
N ASP A 235 -20.79 34.90 8.15
CA ASP A 235 -21.29 35.92 9.10
C ASP A 235 -21.36 35.43 10.56
N GLN A 236 -21.35 34.11 10.75
CA GLN A 236 -21.43 33.51 12.07
C GLN A 236 -20.05 33.26 12.69
N PHE A 237 -19.11 32.80 11.88
CA PHE A 237 -17.80 32.34 12.34
C PHE A 237 -16.70 33.38 12.25
N ASP A 238 -16.82 34.45 11.45
CA ASP A 238 -15.77 35.47 11.29
C ASP A 238 -15.30 36.05 12.64
N ILE A 239 -16.25 36.38 13.51
CA ILE A 239 -15.96 36.84 14.87
C ILE A 239 -15.15 35.82 15.68
N CYS A 240 -15.36 34.52 15.48
CA CYS A 240 -14.61 33.46 16.15
C CYS A 240 -13.16 33.40 15.65
N SER A 241 -12.91 33.61 14.36
CA SER A 241 -11.54 33.73 13.82
C SER A 241 -10.73 34.73 14.63
N ILE A 242 -11.26 35.95 14.74
CA ILE A 242 -10.55 37.08 15.34
C ILE A 242 -10.44 36.91 16.86
N THR A 243 -11.52 36.50 17.53
CA THR A 243 -11.53 36.42 19.01
C THR A 243 -10.86 35.17 19.53
N VAL A 244 -11.18 34.00 18.97
CA VAL A 244 -10.74 32.68 19.45
C VAL A 244 -9.35 32.35 18.92
N PHE A 245 -9.12 32.52 17.61
CA PHE A 245 -7.83 32.23 17.00
C PHE A 245 -6.91 33.44 16.93
N GLY A 246 -7.43 34.65 17.11
CA GLY A 246 -6.60 35.83 17.29
C GLY A 246 -6.22 36.52 16.00
N GLU A 247 -6.75 36.09 14.85
CA GLU A 247 -6.56 36.76 13.56
C GLU A 247 -7.74 36.56 12.61
N THR A 248 -7.83 37.40 11.57
CA THR A 248 -8.86 37.24 10.52
C THR A 248 -8.65 35.94 9.74
N GLN A 249 -9.73 35.38 9.19
CA GLN A 249 -9.66 34.17 8.36
C GLN A 249 -8.63 34.30 7.23
N ASN A 250 -8.63 35.43 6.52
CA ASN A 250 -7.75 35.65 5.37
C ASN A 250 -6.28 35.63 5.79
N LYS A 251 -5.94 36.34 6.87
CA LYS A 251 -4.58 36.37 7.41
C LYS A 251 -4.13 35.01 7.94
N ILE A 252 -5.01 34.27 8.62
CA ILE A 252 -4.69 32.91 9.07
C ILE A 252 -4.38 32.01 7.86
N ARG A 253 -5.21 32.02 6.81
CA ARG A 253 -4.97 31.22 5.61
C ARG A 253 -3.70 31.61 4.88
N GLU A 254 -3.42 32.91 4.82
CA GLU A 254 -2.18 33.44 4.26
C GLU A 254 -0.96 32.91 5.02
N LEU A 255 -0.95 33.00 6.35
CA LEU A 255 0.13 32.49 7.20
C LEU A 255 0.29 30.97 7.10
N LEU A 256 -0.82 30.21 7.03
CA LEU A 256 -0.79 28.75 6.84
C LEU A 256 -0.20 28.36 5.47
N THR A 257 -0.47 29.16 4.44
CA THR A 257 0.07 28.94 3.09
C THR A 257 1.54 29.34 3.00
N TRP A 258 1.95 30.33 3.79
CA TRP A 258 3.32 30.79 3.90
C TRP A 258 4.21 29.81 4.69
N ASP A 259 3.77 29.31 5.85
CA ASP A 259 4.49 28.34 6.71
C ASP A 259 4.42 26.89 6.18
N LYS A 260 4.79 26.67 4.91
CA LYS A 260 4.70 25.35 4.23
C LYS A 260 5.53 24.28 4.94
N ASP A 261 6.72 24.65 5.38
CA ASP A 261 7.67 23.75 6.04
C ASP A 261 7.32 23.54 7.53
N ARG A 262 6.30 24.26 8.04
CA ARG A 262 5.79 24.19 9.41
C ARG A 262 6.82 24.52 10.49
N GLU A 263 7.89 25.23 10.13
CA GLU A 263 8.92 25.66 11.08
C GLU A 263 8.37 26.67 12.10
N CYS A 264 7.46 27.55 11.66
CA CYS A 264 6.88 28.60 12.51
C CYS A 264 5.69 28.10 13.35
N LYS A 265 5.23 26.87 13.13
CA LYS A 265 4.15 26.19 13.86
C LYS A 265 2.82 26.97 13.84
N VAL A 266 2.54 27.65 12.74
CA VAL A 266 1.35 28.52 12.58
C VAL A 266 0.06 27.80 12.97
N TYR A 267 -0.18 26.60 12.40
CA TYR A 267 -1.38 25.82 12.70
C TYR A 267 -1.50 25.48 14.19
N ASN A 268 -0.42 24.97 14.80
CA ASN A 268 -0.45 24.47 16.17
C ASN A 268 -0.71 25.61 17.16
N ILE A 269 -0.02 26.74 17.01
CA ILE A 269 -0.14 27.86 17.94
C ILE A 269 -1.53 28.52 17.83
N PHE A 270 -2.05 28.72 16.62
CA PHE A 270 -3.42 29.21 16.47
C PHE A 270 -4.43 28.24 17.09
N ASN A 271 -4.29 26.94 16.85
CA ASN A 271 -5.20 25.94 17.41
C ASN A 271 -5.15 25.88 18.96
N GLU A 272 -3.95 25.89 19.55
CA GLU A 272 -3.74 25.94 21.00
C GLU A 272 -4.29 27.24 21.61
N ARG A 273 -4.09 28.39 20.95
CA ARG A 273 -4.71 29.65 21.35
C ARG A 273 -6.23 29.54 21.38
N GLY A 274 -6.82 28.96 20.34
CA GLY A 274 -8.24 28.72 20.27
C GLY A 274 -8.75 27.94 21.48
N GLU A 275 -8.05 26.88 21.87
CA GLU A 275 -8.35 26.12 23.07
C GLU A 275 -8.29 26.99 24.34
N ALA A 276 -7.24 27.77 24.53
CA ALA A 276 -7.00 28.57 25.73
C ALA A 276 -7.99 29.74 25.92
N TRP A 277 -8.35 30.43 24.83
CA TRP A 277 -9.29 31.56 24.88
C TRP A 277 -10.71 31.06 25.05
N HIS A 278 -11.11 30.03 24.30
CA HIS A 278 -12.45 29.46 24.38
C HIS A 278 -12.75 28.87 25.75
N ASN A 279 -11.79 28.12 26.30
CA ASN A 279 -11.91 27.49 27.60
C ASN A 279 -11.46 28.40 28.76
N GLN A 280 -11.14 29.66 28.48
CA GLN A 280 -10.87 30.72 29.45
C GLN A 280 -9.80 30.36 30.48
N PHE A 281 -8.69 29.80 30.00
CA PHE A 281 -7.53 29.47 30.86
C PHE A 281 -6.25 30.25 30.52
N ALA A 282 -6.26 31.12 29.51
CA ALA A 282 -5.13 31.99 29.17
C ALA A 282 -4.84 33.03 30.27
N LYS A 283 -3.79 32.83 31.06
CA LYS A 283 -3.33 33.77 32.10
C LYS A 283 -1.98 34.37 31.76
N THR A 284 -1.06 33.54 31.29
CA THR A 284 0.35 33.88 31.04
C THR A 284 0.72 33.73 29.58
N CYS A 285 -0.01 32.91 28.81
CA CYS A 285 0.32 32.68 27.40
C CYS A 285 -0.10 33.81 26.43
N ILE A 286 -0.82 34.84 26.90
CA ILE A 286 -1.27 35.97 26.05
C ILE A 286 -0.09 36.74 25.43
N GLU A 287 0.87 37.15 26.25
CA GLU A 287 2.02 37.93 25.80
C GLU A 287 2.95 37.14 24.86
N PRO A 288 3.33 35.88 25.18
CA PRO A 288 4.09 35.03 24.26
C PRO A 288 3.40 34.83 22.91
N PHE A 289 2.06 34.69 22.88
CA PHE A 289 1.33 34.61 21.62
C PHE A 289 1.48 35.88 20.79
N ASN A 290 1.26 37.05 21.39
CA ASN A 290 1.34 38.33 20.69
C ASN A 290 2.77 38.60 20.17
N LYS A 291 3.79 38.21 20.95
CA LYS A 291 5.21 38.25 20.57
C LYS A 291 5.50 37.34 19.38
N TRP A 292 5.03 36.10 19.42
CA TRP A 292 5.15 35.16 18.30
C TRP A 292 4.45 35.67 17.03
N LEU A 293 3.21 36.15 17.16
CA LEU A 293 2.42 36.66 16.04
C LEU A 293 3.11 37.86 15.36
N SER A 294 3.68 38.76 16.16
CA SER A 294 4.45 39.92 15.64
C SER A 294 5.72 39.46 14.92
N ALA A 295 6.43 38.46 15.47
CA ALA A 295 7.67 37.95 14.89
C ALA A 295 7.44 37.25 13.54
N ILE A 296 6.36 36.47 13.39
CA ILE A 296 6.06 35.80 12.11
C ILE A 296 5.65 36.80 11.01
N TYR A 297 4.94 37.88 11.34
CA TYR A 297 4.63 38.93 10.37
C TYR A 297 5.91 39.65 9.91
N ALA A 298 6.78 40.00 10.85
CA ALA A 298 8.07 40.62 10.53
C ALA A 298 8.94 39.72 9.64
N LEU A 299 8.97 38.40 9.90
CA LEU A 299 9.70 37.46 9.04
C LEU A 299 9.09 37.39 7.64
N LYS A 300 7.76 37.25 7.52
CA LYS A 300 7.07 37.18 6.24
C LYS A 300 7.30 38.43 5.39
N GLU A 301 7.30 39.62 6.00
CA GLU A 301 7.63 40.87 5.32
C GLU A 301 9.08 40.88 4.81
N THR A 302 10.05 40.47 5.66
CA THR A 302 11.46 40.35 5.24
C THR A 302 11.65 39.37 4.09
N GLU A 303 11.04 38.18 4.17
CA GLU A 303 11.14 37.16 3.11
C GLU A 303 10.54 37.65 1.79
N SER A 304 9.42 38.38 1.86
CA SER A 304 8.82 39.01 0.67
C SER A 304 9.77 40.05 0.05
N ALA A 305 10.40 40.89 0.88
CA ALA A 305 11.40 41.86 0.40
C ALA A 305 12.66 41.21 -0.19
N MET A 306 13.10 40.07 0.36
CA MET A 306 14.23 39.30 -0.16
C MET A 306 13.93 38.73 -1.56
N LEU A 307 12.69 38.29 -1.81
CA LEU A 307 12.26 37.80 -3.14
C LEU A 307 12.30 38.90 -4.21
N GLU A 308 12.01 40.15 -3.82
CA GLU A 308 12.08 41.30 -4.73
C GLU A 308 13.52 41.77 -4.98
N ASN A 309 14.38 41.71 -3.97
CA ASN A 309 15.78 42.14 -4.08
C ASN A 309 16.73 41.24 -3.26
N PRO A 310 17.27 40.17 -3.87
CA PRO A 310 18.13 39.21 -3.17
C PRO A 310 19.44 39.85 -2.68
N SER A 311 19.72 39.75 -1.38
CA SER A 311 21.00 40.18 -0.79
C SER A 311 21.41 39.30 0.39
N SER A 312 22.72 39.15 0.61
CA SER A 312 23.28 38.37 1.74
C SER A 312 22.93 38.95 3.12
N TRP A 313 22.63 40.25 3.17
CA TRP A 313 22.14 40.91 4.39
C TRP A 313 20.78 40.34 4.82
N PHE A 314 19.88 40.07 3.87
CA PHE A 314 18.57 39.47 4.17
C PHE A 314 18.70 38.05 4.72
N GLU A 315 19.62 37.23 4.20
CA GLU A 315 19.84 35.86 4.69
C GLU A 315 20.20 35.83 6.18
N THR A 316 21.14 36.68 6.59
CA THR A 316 21.55 36.78 8.00
C THR A 316 20.40 37.31 8.87
N HIS A 317 19.63 38.27 8.37
CA HIS A 317 18.49 38.85 9.10
C HIS A 317 17.35 37.83 9.27
N ILE A 318 17.00 37.11 8.21
CA ILE A 318 15.99 36.04 8.20
C ILE A 318 16.38 34.96 9.21
N GLN A 319 17.65 34.53 9.21
CA GLN A 319 18.09 33.51 10.16
C GLN A 319 17.93 33.98 11.61
N LYS A 320 18.29 35.23 11.90
CA LYS A 320 18.09 35.84 13.23
C LYS A 320 16.60 35.92 13.61
N GLN A 321 15.73 36.29 12.67
CA GLN A 321 14.28 36.33 12.87
C GLN A 321 13.72 34.92 13.14
N LYS A 322 14.14 33.91 12.37
CA LYS A 322 13.78 32.50 12.59
C LYS A 322 14.18 32.01 13.99
N ASP A 323 15.37 32.36 14.45
CA ASP A 323 15.82 31.98 15.80
C ASP A 323 15.02 32.71 16.89
N GLY A 324 14.68 33.99 16.68
CA GLY A 324 13.76 34.72 17.55
C GLY A 324 12.36 34.09 17.62
N ILE A 325 11.85 33.59 16.48
CA ILE A 325 10.56 32.86 16.41
C ILE A 325 10.66 31.55 17.18
N LYS A 326 11.75 30.79 17.06
CA LYS A 326 11.95 29.55 17.84
C LYS A 326 11.89 29.80 19.35
N GLU A 327 12.49 30.88 19.82
CA GLU A 327 12.41 31.29 21.22
C GLU A 327 10.99 31.68 21.63
N ALA A 328 10.28 32.46 20.81
CA ALA A 328 8.88 32.80 21.06
C ALA A 328 7.97 31.56 21.10
N ILE A 329 8.21 30.57 20.23
CA ILE A 329 7.51 29.27 20.23
C ILE A 329 7.77 28.51 21.55
N ARG A 330 9.01 28.49 22.03
CA ARG A 330 9.38 27.83 23.28
C ARG A 330 8.66 28.47 24.48
N GLU A 331 8.72 29.80 24.56
CA GLU A 331 8.04 30.60 25.59
C GLU A 331 6.51 30.40 25.57
N TRP A 332 5.90 30.40 24.38
CA TRP A 332 4.48 30.08 24.20
C TRP A 332 4.14 28.70 24.74
N LYS A 333 4.91 27.67 24.37
CA LYS A 333 4.64 26.29 24.79
C LYS A 333 4.71 26.12 26.30
N GLU A 334 5.74 26.67 26.94
CA GLU A 334 5.93 26.60 28.39
C GLU A 334 4.75 27.25 29.13
N THR A 335 4.37 28.46 28.72
CA THR A 335 3.27 29.21 29.32
C THR A 335 1.90 28.58 29.05
N PHE A 336 1.67 28.08 27.83
CA PHE A 336 0.43 27.38 27.46
C PHE A 336 0.22 26.11 28.27
N ILE A 337 1.24 25.25 28.38
CA ILE A 337 1.16 24.00 29.17
C ILE A 337 0.89 24.32 30.64
N MET A 338 1.56 25.32 31.19
CA MET A 338 1.34 25.76 32.57
C MET A 338 -0.11 26.23 32.77
N ASP A 339 -0.63 27.07 31.89
CA ASP A 339 -1.99 27.58 31.98
C ASP A 339 -3.03 26.47 31.81
N LYS A 340 -2.81 25.54 30.86
CA LYS A 340 -3.65 24.37 30.62
C LYS A 340 -3.73 23.46 31.86
N SER A 341 -2.62 23.25 32.57
CA SER A 341 -2.60 22.45 33.81
C SER A 341 -3.43 23.08 34.95
N LYS A 342 -3.69 24.39 34.88
CA LYS A 342 -4.45 25.17 35.87
C LYS A 342 -5.89 25.44 35.43
N ARG A 343 -6.35 24.82 34.34
CA ARG A 343 -7.73 24.93 33.83
C ARG A 343 -8.74 24.65 34.95
N GLY A 344 -9.79 25.49 35.02
CA GLY A 344 -10.84 25.42 36.05
C GLY A 344 -10.52 26.12 37.38
N LYS A 345 -9.24 26.35 37.74
CA LYS A 345 -8.86 26.93 39.05
C LYS A 345 -8.78 28.48 39.07
N ARG A 346 -8.84 29.16 37.90
CA ARG A 346 -8.59 30.62 37.76
C ARG A 346 -9.44 31.32 36.69
N THR A 347 -10.62 30.80 36.37
CA THR A 347 -11.43 31.25 35.22
C THR A 347 -11.87 32.73 35.28
N GLY A 348 -12.03 33.31 36.48
CA GLY A 348 -12.37 34.73 36.64
C GLY A 348 -11.25 35.66 36.16
N THR A 349 -10.03 35.46 36.65
CA THR A 349 -8.86 36.26 36.27
C THR A 349 -8.52 36.10 34.79
N CYS A 350 -8.55 34.87 34.25
CA CYS A 350 -8.26 34.63 32.83
C CYS A 350 -9.28 35.33 31.93
N ARG A 351 -10.58 35.34 32.30
CA ARG A 351 -11.59 36.11 31.57
C ARG A 351 -11.23 37.59 31.49
N GLU A 352 -10.81 38.20 32.59
CA GLU A 352 -10.47 39.63 32.58
C GLU A 352 -9.23 39.93 31.74
N LEU A 353 -8.23 39.05 31.77
CA LEU A 353 -7.03 39.18 30.94
C LEU A 353 -7.34 39.04 29.45
N ILE A 354 -8.18 38.07 29.07
CA ILE A 354 -8.64 37.91 27.68
C ILE A 354 -9.43 39.16 27.23
N ARG A 355 -10.28 39.71 28.10
CA ARG A 355 -11.01 40.96 27.79
C ARG A 355 -10.07 42.15 27.62
N LYS A 356 -9.02 42.21 28.44
CA LYS A 356 -7.98 43.21 28.31
C LYS A 356 -7.26 43.07 26.96
N ASP A 357 -6.84 41.86 26.57
CA ASP A 357 -6.25 41.58 25.25
C ASP A 357 -7.16 42.06 24.10
N TYR A 358 -8.47 41.80 24.18
CA TYR A 358 -9.42 42.28 23.17
C TYR A 358 -9.52 43.81 23.12
N ARG A 359 -9.47 44.49 24.28
CA ARG A 359 -9.46 45.96 24.34
C ARG A 359 -8.17 46.54 23.78
N ASP A 360 -7.04 46.04 24.23
CA ASP A 360 -5.71 46.52 23.84
C ASP A 360 -5.46 46.36 22.34
N ARG A 361 -6.09 45.34 21.72
CA ARG A 361 -6.03 45.08 20.28
C ARG A 361 -7.15 45.75 19.46
N GLY A 362 -7.99 46.58 20.09
CA GLY A 362 -9.09 47.28 19.40
C GLY A 362 -10.20 46.37 18.86
N LEU A 363 -10.33 45.14 19.38
CA LEU A 363 -11.28 44.15 18.86
C LEU A 363 -12.71 44.36 19.36
N MET A 364 -12.90 45.13 20.44
CA MET A 364 -14.20 45.31 21.08
C MET A 364 -15.23 45.96 20.15
N ASP A 365 -14.83 46.99 19.40
CA ASP A 365 -15.73 47.67 18.46
C ASP A 365 -16.09 46.78 17.27
N HIS A 366 -15.12 46.00 16.78
CA HIS A 366 -15.36 45.03 15.73
C HIS A 366 -16.33 43.93 16.19
N ILE A 367 -16.11 43.34 17.38
CA ILE A 367 -17.03 42.38 18.00
C ILE A 367 -18.44 42.96 18.10
N ARG A 368 -18.56 44.20 18.58
CA ARG A 368 -19.84 44.91 18.73
C ARG A 368 -20.55 45.06 17.39
N ALA A 369 -19.85 45.56 16.38
CA ALA A 369 -20.39 45.77 15.04
C ALA A 369 -20.88 44.46 14.42
N THR A 370 -20.08 43.39 14.51
CA THR A 370 -20.43 42.07 13.95
C THR A 370 -21.62 41.44 14.68
N LEU A 371 -21.72 41.58 16.00
CA LEU A 371 -22.86 41.04 16.76
C LEU A 371 -24.18 41.78 16.51
N LEU A 372 -24.11 43.06 16.16
CA LEU A 372 -25.25 43.91 15.84
C LEU A 372 -25.53 44.03 14.34
N HIS A 373 -24.79 43.30 13.50
CA HIS A 373 -25.03 43.30 12.06
C HIS A 373 -26.46 42.82 11.78
N GLY A 374 -27.24 43.63 11.05
CA GLY A 374 -28.65 43.36 10.76
C GLY A 374 -29.61 43.59 11.94
N VAL A 375 -29.15 44.12 13.09
CA VAL A 375 -30.00 44.41 14.26
C VAL A 375 -30.40 45.88 14.27
N VAL A 376 -31.70 46.16 14.31
CA VAL A 376 -32.24 47.51 14.48
C VAL A 376 -32.32 47.81 15.98
N LEU A 377 -31.50 48.75 16.45
CA LEU A 377 -31.54 49.22 17.84
C LEU A 377 -32.59 50.33 18.02
N VAL A 378 -33.59 50.08 18.86
CA VAL A 378 -34.59 51.09 19.23
C VAL A 378 -34.11 51.83 20.49
N LYS A 379 -33.93 53.15 20.39
CA LYS A 379 -33.57 54.00 21.55
C LYS A 379 -34.75 54.13 22.51
N GLU A 380 -34.48 54.24 23.82
CA GLU A 380 -35.50 54.38 24.87
C GLU A 380 -36.51 55.51 24.63
N SER A 381 -36.09 56.59 23.97
CA SER A 381 -36.97 57.71 23.59
C SER A 381 -38.09 57.31 22.63
N GLU A 382 -37.85 56.35 21.73
CA GLU A 382 -38.86 55.82 20.80
C GLU A 382 -39.75 54.76 21.45
N LYS A 383 -39.21 53.97 22.38
CA LYS A 383 -40.01 53.05 23.21
C LYS A 383 -41.01 53.82 24.07
N ASN A 384 -40.61 54.96 24.64
CA ASN A 384 -41.49 55.83 25.41
C ASN A 384 -42.55 56.50 24.53
N LYS A 385 -42.19 56.99 23.33
CA LYS A 385 -43.16 57.47 22.33
C LYS A 385 -44.18 56.40 21.92
N LYS A 386 -43.75 55.16 21.60
CA LYS A 386 -44.66 54.06 21.26
C LYS A 386 -45.55 53.63 22.44
N LYS A 387 -45.05 53.69 23.68
CA LYS A 387 -45.86 53.46 24.89
C LYS A 387 -46.87 54.59 25.15
N GLU A 388 -46.52 55.84 24.89
CA GLU A 388 -47.43 56.99 25.02
C GLU A 388 -48.49 57.01 23.91
N GLU A 389 -48.13 56.72 22.66
CA GLU A 389 -49.09 56.62 21.54
C GLU A 389 -50.07 55.46 21.72
N SER A 390 -49.62 54.31 22.24
CA SER A 390 -50.51 53.19 22.56
C SER A 390 -51.41 53.46 23.77
N LYS A 391 -50.95 54.24 24.77
CA LYS A 391 -51.80 54.74 25.86
C LYS A 391 -52.84 55.76 25.36
N LYS A 392 -52.44 56.73 24.54
CA LYS A 392 -53.36 57.72 23.94
C LYS A 392 -54.41 57.07 23.03
N ASN A 393 -54.06 56.02 22.28
CA ASN A 393 -55.02 55.28 21.47
C ASN A 393 -56.00 54.43 22.31
N LYS A 394 -55.59 53.92 23.48
CA LYS A 394 -56.50 53.23 24.41
C LYS A 394 -57.44 54.20 25.15
N GLU A 395 -56.95 55.37 25.56
CA GLU A 395 -57.78 56.42 26.15
C GLU A 395 -58.73 57.07 25.14
N GLY A 396 -58.29 57.22 23.89
CA GLY A 396 -59.13 57.68 22.78
C GLY A 396 -60.31 56.74 22.54
N LYS A 397 -60.08 55.43 22.41
CA LYS A 397 -61.15 54.43 22.23
C LYS A 397 -62.10 54.33 23.42
N SER A 398 -61.62 54.51 24.65
CA SER A 398 -62.46 54.56 25.86
C SER A 398 -63.36 55.80 25.92
N LYS A 399 -62.89 56.95 25.40
CA LYS A 399 -63.68 58.18 25.30
C LYS A 399 -64.69 58.15 24.15
N THR A 400 -64.42 57.45 23.05
CA THR A 400 -65.40 57.26 21.96
C THR A 400 -66.52 56.32 22.38
N ALA A 401 -66.20 55.21 23.08
CA ALA A 401 -67.21 54.27 23.57
C ALA A 401 -68.18 54.90 24.60
N LYS A 402 -67.71 55.82 25.45
CA LYS A 402 -68.56 56.56 26.40
C LYS A 402 -69.42 57.67 25.79
N LYS A 403 -69.23 58.00 24.51
CA LYS A 403 -70.00 59.04 23.80
C LYS A 403 -71.12 58.47 22.93
N GLU A 404 -71.11 57.15 22.67
CA GLU A 404 -72.18 56.42 21.98
C GLU A 404 -73.24 55.82 22.95
N GLU A 405 -73.05 55.99 24.27
CA GLU A 405 -73.93 55.46 25.33
C GLU A 405 -74.74 56.55 26.07
N ARG A 406 -74.93 57.74 25.47
CA ARG A 406 -75.74 58.83 26.02
C ARG A 406 -76.84 59.31 25.09
#